data_AF-A0A3C1KQF7-F1
#
_entry.id   AF-A0A3C1KQF7-F1
#
_cell.length_a   1.000
_cell.length_b   1.000
_cell.length_c   1.000
_cell.angle_alpha   90.00
_cell.angle_beta   90.00
_cell.angle_gamma   90.00
#
_symmetry.space_group_name_H-M   'P 1'
#
loop_
_entity.id
_entity.type
_entity.pdbx_description
1 polymer ?
#
loop_
_entity_poly.entity_id
_entity_poly.type
_entity_poly.pdbx_seq_one_letter_code
_entity_poly.pdbx_strand_id
1 'polypeptide(L)'
;GTGTGLAPFLSIIKDPAIYERFERVILAHGCRNVSELAYQDAITRELPAHEYLGDEIRGKLIYYPTVTREAFRNTGRLTDLLHSDKLPADVGLPPIDPDNDRFMLCGSPSMLKDMGTLLNGRGFQESRHGKAAHYVIERAFVES
;
A
#
# COMPACT_ATOMS: atom_id res chain seq x y z
N GLY A 1 -0.96 -3.02 2.55
CA GLY A 1 -1.01 -4.22 3.41
C GLY A 1 -2.39 -4.49 3.94
N THR A 2 -2.62 -5.66 4.53
CA THR A 2 -3.91 -6.01 5.17
C THR A 2 -3.74 -6.33 6.65
N GLY A 3 -4.61 -5.81 7.51
CA GLY A 3 -4.52 -5.98 8.97
C GLY A 3 -3.16 -5.52 9.52
N THR A 4 -2.51 -6.35 10.34
CA THR A 4 -1.18 -6.08 10.89
C THR A 4 -0.07 -5.96 9.83
N GLY A 5 -0.33 -6.36 8.58
CA GLY A 5 0.56 -6.12 7.45
C GLY A 5 0.79 -4.63 7.13
N LEU A 6 0.21 -3.71 7.91
CA LEU A 6 0.56 -2.29 7.93
C LEU A 6 1.90 -2.02 8.66
N ALA A 7 2.27 -2.85 9.64
CA ALA A 7 3.41 -2.60 10.53
C ALA A 7 4.74 -2.29 9.82
N PRO A 8 5.22 -3.07 8.83
CA PRO A 8 6.48 -2.76 8.15
C PRO A 8 6.41 -1.44 7.37
N PHE A 9 5.22 -1.01 6.96
CA PHE A 9 5.06 0.24 6.22
C PHE A 9 5.09 1.47 7.12
N LEU A 10 4.81 1.34 8.43
CA LEU A 10 4.88 2.47 9.36
C LEU A 10 6.29 3.00 9.55
N SER A 11 7.32 2.16 9.43
CA SER A 11 8.71 2.61 9.42
C SER A 11 9.09 3.21 8.07
N ILE A 12 8.64 2.62 6.96
CA ILE A 12 8.97 3.09 5.61
C ILE A 12 8.41 4.48 5.33
N ILE A 13 7.17 4.77 5.70
CA ILE A 13 6.57 6.11 5.50
C ILE A 13 7.17 7.19 6.43
N LYS A 14 8.06 6.80 7.35
CA LYS A 14 8.81 7.73 8.21
C LYS A 14 10.24 7.95 7.70
N ASP A 15 10.66 7.18 6.70
CA ASP A 15 12.00 7.27 6.14
C ASP A 15 12.05 8.34 5.03
N PRO A 16 12.82 9.43 5.16
CA PRO A 16 12.94 10.45 4.11
C PRO A 16 13.40 9.86 2.77
N ALA A 17 14.19 8.79 2.77
CA ALA A 17 14.70 8.19 1.54
C ALA A 17 13.60 7.67 0.61
N ILE A 18 12.40 7.33 1.14
CA ILE A 18 11.29 6.93 0.27
C ILE A 18 10.76 8.13 -0.54
N TYR A 19 10.74 9.31 0.06
CA TYR A 19 10.22 10.52 -0.54
C TYR A 19 11.20 11.13 -1.55
N GLU A 20 12.50 10.89 -1.39
CA GLU A 20 13.50 11.24 -2.41
C GLU A 20 13.39 10.36 -3.66
N ARG A 21 12.97 9.10 -3.49
CA ARG A 21 12.97 8.09 -4.58
C ARG A 21 11.66 8.02 -5.37
N PHE A 22 10.55 8.47 -4.78
CA PHE A 22 9.23 8.35 -5.38
C PHE A 22 8.46 9.66 -5.30
N GLU A 23 7.85 10.04 -6.44
CA GLU A 23 6.99 11.23 -6.51
C GLU A 23 5.73 11.08 -5.66
N ARG A 24 5.21 9.85 -5.54
CA ARG A 24 4.02 9.49 -4.78
C ARG A 24 4.25 8.21 -4.01
N VAL A 25 3.79 8.19 -2.75
CA VAL A 25 3.83 7.02 -1.88
C VAL A 25 2.41 6.70 -1.46
N ILE A 26 1.88 5.54 -1.87
CA ILE A 26 0.49 5.14 -1.60
C ILE A 26 0.48 4.08 -0.51
N LEU A 27 0.02 4.46 0.68
CA LEU A 27 -0.17 3.55 1.81
C LEU A 27 -1.59 2.96 1.77
N ALA A 28 -1.74 1.85 1.05
CA ALA A 28 -3.01 1.14 0.96
C ALA A 28 -3.21 0.18 2.16
N HIS A 29 -4.29 0.35 2.94
CA HIS A 29 -4.55 -0.40 4.17
C HIS A 29 -5.93 -1.08 4.14
N GLY A 30 -5.96 -2.41 4.00
CA GLY A 30 -7.21 -3.17 3.93
C GLY A 30 -7.55 -3.89 5.23
N CYS A 31 -8.77 -3.67 5.76
CA CYS A 31 -9.30 -4.33 6.96
C CYS A 31 -10.70 -4.93 6.72
N ARG A 32 -11.25 -5.64 7.71
CA ARG A 32 -12.65 -6.10 7.68
C ARG A 32 -13.58 -4.96 8.09
N ASN A 33 -13.26 -4.31 9.19
CA ASN A 33 -14.04 -3.25 9.81
C ASN A 33 -13.21 -1.96 9.98
N VAL A 34 -13.87 -0.82 10.12
CA VAL A 34 -13.30 0.52 10.34
C VAL A 34 -12.56 0.56 11.68
N SER A 35 -13.05 -0.16 12.69
CA SER A 35 -12.39 -0.26 14.01
C SER A 35 -11.00 -0.92 13.95
N GLU A 36 -10.70 -1.68 12.91
CA GLU A 36 -9.40 -2.34 12.71
C GLU A 36 -8.40 -1.46 11.94
N LEU A 37 -8.81 -0.29 11.45
CA LEU A 37 -7.93 0.66 10.81
C LEU A 37 -7.07 1.37 11.87
N ALA A 38 -6.06 0.66 12.35
CA ALA A 38 -5.09 1.17 13.31
C ALA A 38 -4.23 2.31 12.71
N TYR A 39 -3.72 3.18 13.58
CA TYR A 39 -2.79 4.28 13.25
C TYR A 39 -3.34 5.35 12.29
N GLN A 40 -4.65 5.42 12.06
CA GLN A 40 -5.23 6.44 11.17
C GLN A 40 -4.87 7.87 11.60
N ASP A 41 -5.03 8.21 12.88
CA ASP A 41 -4.71 9.56 13.38
C ASP A 41 -3.22 9.86 13.25
N ALA A 42 -2.36 8.89 13.59
CA ALA A 42 -0.92 9.04 13.43
C ALA A 42 -0.54 9.30 11.96
N ILE A 43 -1.15 8.58 11.02
CA ILE A 43 -0.84 8.70 9.58
C ILE A 43 -1.41 9.99 8.99
N THR A 44 -2.62 10.39 9.38
CA THR A 44 -3.35 11.50 8.73
C THR A 44 -3.17 12.84 9.42
N ARG A 45 -2.71 12.86 10.68
CA ARG A 45 -2.58 14.09 11.48
C ARG A 45 -1.16 14.29 11.98
N GLU A 46 -0.59 13.30 12.67
CA GLU A 46 0.72 13.45 13.31
C GLU A 46 1.87 13.45 12.31
N LEU A 47 1.91 12.49 11.38
CA LEU A 47 2.96 12.40 10.35
C LEU A 47 3.02 13.63 9.45
N PRO A 48 1.89 14.12 8.90
CA PRO A 48 1.86 15.37 8.17
C PRO A 48 2.33 16.58 9.00
N ALA A 49 2.22 16.55 10.34
CA ALA A 49 2.65 17.63 11.21
C ALA A 49 4.13 17.51 11.66
N HIS A 50 4.87 16.53 11.15
CA HIS A 50 6.27 16.32 11.53
C HIS A 50 7.14 17.54 11.17
N GLU A 51 7.95 18.01 12.12
CA GLU A 51 8.73 19.25 12.01
C GLU A 51 9.60 19.31 10.75
N TYR A 52 10.27 18.20 10.41
CA TYR A 52 11.22 18.15 9.30
C TYR A 52 10.69 17.48 8.02
N LEU A 53 9.69 16.59 8.14
CA LEU A 53 9.23 15.75 7.03
C LEU A 53 7.79 16.07 6.62
N GLY A 54 7.11 16.93 7.37
CA GLY A 54 5.68 17.19 7.19
C GLY A 54 5.34 17.72 5.80
N ASP A 55 6.17 18.60 5.23
CA ASP A 55 5.97 19.11 3.87
C ASP A 55 6.06 18.01 2.81
N GLU A 56 7.10 17.18 2.87
CA GLU A 56 7.25 16.06 1.94
C GLU A 56 6.14 15.03 2.09
N ILE A 57 5.80 14.68 3.32
CA ILE A 57 4.72 13.74 3.64
C ILE A 57 3.39 14.28 3.10
N ARG A 58 3.04 15.55 3.36
CA ARG A 58 1.81 16.16 2.83
C ARG A 58 1.78 16.18 1.31
N GLY A 59 2.93 16.43 0.68
CA GLY A 59 3.04 16.50 -0.78
C GLY A 59 2.97 15.14 -1.47
N LYS A 60 3.49 14.08 -0.85
CA LYS A 60 3.77 12.81 -1.52
C LYS A 60 3.03 11.59 -0.95
N LEU A 61 2.72 11.55 0.34
CA LEU A 61 2.05 10.41 0.99
C LEU A 61 0.53 10.47 0.79
N ILE A 62 -0.05 9.40 0.25
CA ILE A 62 -1.49 9.22 0.13
C ILE A 62 -1.90 8.01 0.97
N TYR A 63 -2.76 8.22 1.96
CA TYR A 63 -3.30 7.12 2.77
C TYR A 63 -4.63 6.63 2.20
N TYR A 64 -4.67 5.36 1.78
CA TYR A 64 -5.83 4.75 1.15
C TYR A 64 -6.34 3.56 1.99
N PRO A 65 -7.16 3.80 3.03
CA PRO A 65 -7.78 2.73 3.79
C PRO A 65 -9.00 2.19 3.06
N THR A 66 -9.22 0.88 3.14
CA THR A 66 -10.42 0.20 2.64
C THR A 66 -10.90 -0.83 3.65
N VAL A 67 -12.21 -1.04 3.71
CA VAL A 67 -12.83 -2.08 4.56
C VAL A 67 -13.71 -2.99 3.71
N THR A 68 -14.10 -4.16 4.24
CA THR A 68 -14.83 -5.17 3.45
C THR A 68 -16.17 -5.58 4.03
N ARG A 69 -16.49 -5.24 5.28
CA ARG A 69 -17.69 -5.72 5.99
C ARG A 69 -18.66 -4.64 6.44
N GLU A 70 -18.39 -3.38 6.14
CA GLU A 70 -19.29 -2.25 6.42
C GLU A 70 -19.13 -1.12 5.40
N ALA A 71 -20.08 -0.19 5.41
CA ALA A 71 -20.05 0.98 4.53
C ALA A 71 -18.92 1.94 4.97
N PHE A 72 -18.09 2.33 4.00
CA PHE A 72 -16.98 3.24 4.23
C PHE A 72 -16.65 3.99 2.93
N ARG A 73 -15.82 5.03 3.01
CA ARG A 73 -15.44 5.82 1.83
C ARG A 73 -14.82 4.97 0.71
N ASN A 74 -14.06 3.94 1.09
CA ASN A 74 -13.55 2.92 0.18
C ASN A 74 -13.96 1.55 0.73
N THR A 75 -14.64 0.75 -0.09
CA THR A 75 -15.11 -0.58 0.29
C THR A 75 -14.65 -1.60 -0.74
N GLY A 76 -14.05 -2.70 -0.30
CA GLY A 76 -13.56 -3.78 -1.16
C GLY A 76 -12.16 -4.25 -0.80
N ARG A 77 -11.75 -5.40 -1.37
CA ARG A 77 -10.38 -5.89 -1.23
C ARG A 77 -9.44 -5.03 -2.08
N LEU A 78 -8.21 -4.84 -1.60
CA LEU A 78 -7.18 -4.13 -2.36
C LEU A 78 -6.95 -4.73 -3.76
N THR A 79 -7.08 -6.05 -3.89
CA THR A 79 -7.02 -6.77 -5.17
C THR A 79 -8.05 -6.31 -6.17
N ASP A 80 -9.29 -6.18 -5.73
CA ASP A 80 -10.42 -5.87 -6.61
C ASP A 80 -10.37 -4.38 -7.00
N LEU A 81 -9.98 -3.53 -6.04
CA LEU A 81 -9.82 -2.09 -6.24
C LEU A 81 -8.65 -1.78 -7.19
N LEU A 82 -7.57 -2.55 -7.14
CA LEU A 82 -6.45 -2.39 -8.06
C LEU A 82 -6.76 -2.99 -9.44
N HIS A 83 -7.40 -4.17 -9.49
CA HIS A 83 -7.78 -4.83 -10.76
C HIS A 83 -8.75 -3.99 -11.59
N SER A 84 -9.70 -3.32 -10.93
CA SER A 84 -10.68 -2.43 -11.57
C SER A 84 -10.14 -1.03 -11.89
N ASP A 85 -8.87 -0.76 -11.60
CA ASP A 85 -8.24 0.57 -11.69
C ASP A 85 -8.95 1.65 -10.84
N LYS A 86 -9.82 1.25 -9.89
CA LYS A 86 -10.50 2.16 -8.96
C LYS A 86 -9.52 2.80 -7.98
N LEU A 87 -8.62 2.02 -7.39
CA LEU A 87 -7.61 2.55 -6.46
C LEU A 87 -6.77 3.67 -7.08
N PRO A 88 -6.10 3.47 -8.25
CA PRO A 88 -5.33 4.54 -8.87
C PRO A 88 -6.22 5.74 -9.24
N ALA A 89 -7.43 5.51 -9.77
CA ALA A 89 -8.36 6.59 -10.09
C ALA A 89 -8.77 7.42 -8.85
N ASP A 90 -9.07 6.77 -7.72
CA ASP A 90 -9.46 7.42 -6.47
C ASP A 90 -8.33 8.30 -5.90
N VAL A 91 -7.07 7.97 -6.18
CA VAL A 91 -5.90 8.75 -5.75
C VAL A 91 -5.36 9.70 -6.83
N GLY A 92 -6.06 9.82 -7.96
CA GLY A 92 -5.70 10.74 -9.04
C GLY A 92 -4.48 10.31 -9.86
N LEU A 93 -4.23 9.00 -9.96
CA LEU A 93 -3.11 8.42 -10.72
C LEU A 93 -3.61 7.65 -11.96
N PRO A 94 -2.77 7.52 -13.01
CA PRO A 94 -3.09 6.65 -14.14
C PRO A 94 -3.18 5.17 -13.72
N PRO A 95 -3.73 4.29 -14.58
CA PRO A 95 -3.61 2.85 -14.40
C PRO A 95 -2.16 2.42 -14.21
N ILE A 96 -1.96 1.36 -13.42
CA ILE A 96 -0.62 0.90 -13.05
C ILE A 96 0.18 0.39 -14.25
N ASP A 97 1.48 0.71 -14.26
CA ASP A 97 2.41 0.41 -15.34
C ASP A 97 3.81 -0.01 -14.80
N PRO A 98 4.43 -1.06 -15.36
CA PRO A 98 5.72 -1.58 -14.88
C PRO A 98 6.90 -0.61 -15.02
N ASP A 99 6.85 0.37 -15.92
CA ASP A 99 7.96 1.32 -16.07
C ASP A 99 7.99 2.29 -14.88
N ASN A 100 6.81 2.70 -14.39
CA ASN A 100 6.66 3.77 -13.40
C ASN A 100 6.33 3.30 -11.98
N ASP A 101 5.65 2.16 -11.82
CA ASP A 101 5.11 1.76 -10.52
C ASP A 101 5.92 0.67 -9.83
N ARG A 102 6.02 0.76 -8.49
CA ARG A 102 6.67 -0.24 -7.65
C ARG A 102 5.77 -0.61 -6.48
N PHE A 103 5.77 -1.89 -6.08
CA PHE A 103 4.88 -2.39 -5.01
C PHE A 103 5.64 -3.08 -3.90
N MET A 104 5.23 -2.82 -2.66
CA MET A 104 5.60 -3.63 -1.49
C MET A 104 4.34 -4.26 -0.92
N LEU A 105 4.33 -5.59 -0.84
CA LEU A 105 3.14 -6.35 -0.43
C LEU A 105 3.38 -7.04 0.91
N CYS A 106 2.51 -6.77 1.88
CA CYS A 106 2.52 -7.45 3.18
C CYS A 106 1.08 -7.74 3.62
N GLY A 107 0.77 -9.01 3.88
CA GLY A 107 -0.58 -9.45 4.18
C GLY A 107 -0.73 -10.97 4.29
N SER A 108 -1.97 -11.45 4.19
CA SER A 108 -2.27 -12.89 4.24
C SER A 108 -1.73 -13.63 3.02
N PRO A 109 -1.43 -14.94 3.12
CA PRO A 109 -0.99 -15.74 1.98
C PRO A 109 -1.91 -15.65 0.76
N SER A 110 -3.23 -15.62 0.98
CA SER A 110 -4.23 -15.44 -0.07
C SER A 110 -4.11 -14.08 -0.77
N MET A 111 -4.02 -12.99 0.00
CA MET A 111 -3.88 -11.64 -0.56
C MET A 111 -2.59 -11.50 -1.37
N LEU A 112 -1.48 -12.05 -0.87
CA LEU A 112 -0.19 -12.02 -1.55
C LEU A 112 -0.22 -12.82 -2.86
N LYS A 113 -0.88 -13.99 -2.87
CA LYS A 113 -1.07 -14.79 -4.08
C LYS A 113 -1.90 -14.05 -5.12
N ASP A 114 -3.05 -13.51 -4.72
CA ASP A 114 -3.96 -12.81 -5.62
C ASP A 114 -3.32 -11.54 -6.19
N MET A 115 -2.61 -10.76 -5.36
CA MET A 115 -1.82 -9.61 -5.82
C MET A 115 -0.71 -10.01 -6.77
N GLY A 116 0.06 -11.04 -6.43
CA GLY A 116 1.13 -11.53 -7.28
C GLY A 116 0.61 -11.95 -8.66
N THR A 117 -0.51 -12.67 -8.71
CA THR A 117 -1.17 -13.02 -9.98
C THR A 117 -1.60 -11.79 -10.77
N LEU A 118 -2.22 -10.80 -10.12
CA LEU A 118 -2.63 -9.55 -10.79
C LEU A 118 -1.43 -8.80 -11.38
N LEU A 119 -0.40 -8.57 -10.57
CA LEU A 119 0.79 -7.81 -10.96
C LEU A 119 1.55 -8.52 -12.09
N ASN A 120 1.76 -9.84 -11.98
CA ASN A 120 2.37 -10.62 -13.05
C ASN A 120 1.54 -10.56 -14.35
N GLY A 121 0.21 -10.63 -14.25
CA GLY A 121 -0.68 -10.49 -15.41
C GLY A 121 -0.63 -9.11 -16.07
N ARG A 122 -0.21 -8.08 -15.33
CA ARG A 122 0.02 -6.70 -15.81
C ARG A 122 1.49 -6.43 -16.22
N GLY A 123 2.34 -7.46 -16.28
CA GLY A 123 3.73 -7.34 -16.73
C GLY A 123 4.75 -6.96 -15.64
N PHE A 124 4.33 -6.88 -14.38
CA PHE A 124 5.23 -6.63 -13.26
C PHE A 124 6.05 -7.88 -12.93
N GLN A 125 7.24 -7.67 -12.38
CA GLN A 125 8.15 -8.76 -12.00
C GLN A 125 8.44 -8.72 -10.49
N GLU A 126 8.35 -9.89 -9.87
CA GLU A 126 8.71 -10.07 -8.46
C GLU A 126 10.23 -10.05 -8.28
N SER A 127 10.69 -9.34 -7.26
CA SER A 127 12.08 -9.38 -6.84
C SER A 127 12.35 -10.73 -6.18
N ARG A 128 13.31 -11.49 -6.71
CA ARG A 128 13.66 -12.84 -6.22
C ARG A 128 15.16 -13.00 -6.09
N HIS A 129 15.59 -13.74 -5.07
CA HIS A 129 17.01 -14.07 -4.84
C HIS A 129 17.94 -12.84 -4.84
N GLY A 130 17.49 -11.73 -4.22
CA GLY A 130 18.26 -10.48 -4.16
C GLY A 130 18.31 -9.67 -5.45
N LYS A 131 17.67 -10.12 -6.53
CA LYS A 131 17.53 -9.32 -7.76
C LYS A 131 16.35 -8.38 -7.61
N ALA A 132 16.63 -7.07 -7.60
CA ALA A 132 15.61 -6.03 -7.57
C ALA A 132 14.78 -6.05 -8.86
N ALA A 133 13.47 -5.92 -8.71
CA ALA A 133 12.50 -5.85 -9.80
C ALA A 133 11.37 -4.86 -9.43
N HIS A 134 10.15 -5.10 -9.89
CA HIS A 134 9.05 -4.14 -9.74
C HIS A 134 8.30 -4.27 -8.40
N TYR A 135 8.24 -5.45 -7.81
CA TYR A 135 7.61 -5.62 -6.50
C TYR A 135 8.32 -6.60 -5.57
N VAL A 136 8.05 -6.47 -4.27
CA VAL A 136 8.54 -7.37 -3.21
C VAL A 136 7.37 -7.89 -2.39
N ILE A 137 7.48 -9.13 -1.91
CA ILE A 137 6.51 -9.75 -1.01
C ILE A 137 7.17 -10.04 0.34
N GLU A 138 6.52 -9.60 1.42
CA GLU A 138 6.81 -10.00 2.79
C GLU A 138 5.58 -10.67 3.38
N ARG A 139 5.75 -11.85 4.01
CA ARG A 139 4.62 -12.58 4.61
C ARG A 139 4.37 -12.05 6.02
N ALA A 140 3.17 -11.51 6.26
CA ALA A 140 2.80 -11.01 7.60
C ALA A 140 2.69 -12.14 8.63
N PHE A 141 2.32 -13.35 8.18
CA PHE A 141 2.21 -14.57 8.99
C PHE A 141 2.44 -15.81 8.11
N VAL A 142 2.88 -16.91 8.72
CA VAL A 142 2.87 -18.25 8.12
C VAL A 142 1.70 -19.00 8.76
N GLU A 143 0.73 -19.48 7.98
CA GLU A 143 -0.30 -20.38 8.49
C GLU A 143 0.37 -21.71 8.90
N SER A 144 0.20 -22.08 10.16
CA SER A 144 0.61 -23.38 10.74
C SER A 144 -0.37 -24.48 10.38
#